data_AF-A0A920EBN7-F1
#
_entry.id   AF-A0A920EBN7-F1
#
_cell.length_a   1.000
_cell.length_b   1.000
_cell.length_c   1.000
_cell.angle_alpha   90.00
_cell.angle_beta   90.00
_cell.angle_gamma   90.00
#
_symmetry.space_group_name_H-M   'P 1'
#
loop_
_entity.id
_entity.type
_entity.pdbx_description
1 polymer ?
#
loop_
_entity_poly.entity_id
_entity_poly.type
_entity_poly.pdbx_seq_one_letter_code
_entity_poly.pdbx_strand_id
1 'polypeptide(L)'
;MIISRLTWGYLADRFLFDRFKAVSGSLLIGSLAFVLFAIESKASIAVGSIFIFGIGWSWPGLALLGIIEQHRDEPGEATAIVQTSIRIGAMFAPLGFGLIADSFNYSYAWLCSLVSALLGGFFMFLASSRYPNPRIPRIMSL
;
A
#
# COMPACT_ATOMS: atom_id res chain seq x y z
N MET A 1 8.61 9.67 -3.79
CA MET A 1 7.19 9.82 -3.44
C MET A 1 6.38 10.66 -4.42
N ILE A 2 6.72 11.95 -4.68
CA ILE A 2 5.91 12.78 -5.60
C ILE A 2 5.96 12.24 -7.02
N ILE A 3 7.17 11.99 -7.54
CA ILE A 3 7.36 11.44 -8.89
C ILE A 3 6.65 10.10 -9.04
N SER A 4 6.81 9.18 -8.08
CA SER A 4 6.15 7.88 -8.16
C SER A 4 4.62 7.96 -8.16
N ARG A 5 4.03 8.89 -7.40
CA ARG A 5 2.59 9.13 -7.48
C ARG A 5 2.15 9.66 -8.84
N LEU A 6 2.91 10.58 -9.44
CA LEU A 6 2.64 11.07 -10.79
C LEU A 6 2.76 9.95 -11.83
N THR A 7 3.79 9.11 -11.73
CA THR A 7 3.98 7.95 -12.61
C THR A 7 2.80 6.99 -12.52
N TRP A 8 2.35 6.66 -11.31
CA TRP A 8 1.21 5.77 -11.12
C TRP A 8 -0.13 6.39 -11.56
N GLY A 9 -0.33 7.69 -11.35
CA GLY A 9 -1.49 8.42 -11.87
C GLY A 9 -1.54 8.38 -13.40
N TYR A 10 -0.43 8.76 -14.03
CA TYR A 10 -0.29 8.68 -15.49
C TYR A 10 -0.50 7.26 -16.04
N LEU A 11 0.08 6.24 -15.38
CA LEU A 11 -0.11 4.86 -15.78
C LEU A 11 -1.57 4.42 -15.60
N ALA A 12 -2.23 4.88 -14.54
CA ALA A 12 -3.63 4.57 -14.28
C ALA A 12 -4.56 5.17 -15.33
N ASP A 13 -4.26 6.38 -15.80
CA ASP A 13 -5.02 7.07 -16.84
C ASP A 13 -4.82 6.40 -18.22
N ARG A 14 -3.60 5.93 -18.50
CA ARG A 14 -3.22 5.41 -19.82
C ARG A 14 -3.45 3.91 -19.99
N PHE A 15 -3.47 3.13 -18.91
CA PHE A 15 -3.55 1.67 -18.97
C PHE A 15 -4.67 1.10 -18.08
N LEU A 16 -5.35 0.09 -18.64
CA LEU A 16 -6.34 -0.72 -17.93
C LEU A 16 -5.62 -1.85 -17.20
N PHE A 17 -5.49 -1.71 -15.89
CA PHE A 17 -4.97 -2.75 -15.00
C PHE A 17 -5.70 -2.72 -13.66
N ASP A 18 -5.66 -3.85 -12.97
CA ASP A 18 -6.27 -4.02 -11.66
C ASP A 18 -5.54 -3.18 -10.61
N ARG A 19 -6.24 -2.16 -10.10
CA ARG A 19 -5.69 -1.19 -9.14
C ARG A 19 -5.26 -1.89 -7.84
N PHE A 20 -6.04 -2.86 -7.35
CA PHE A 20 -5.75 -3.57 -6.10
C PHE A 20 -4.55 -4.50 -6.23
N LYS A 21 -4.35 -5.14 -7.39
CA LYS A 21 -3.11 -5.90 -7.67
C LYS A 21 -1.87 -5.02 -7.70
N ALA A 22 -1.96 -3.83 -8.29
CA ALA A 22 -0.85 -2.88 -8.27
C ALA A 22 -0.53 -2.40 -6.84
N VAL A 23 -1.55 -2.14 -6.02
CA VAL A 23 -1.39 -1.82 -4.60
C VAL A 23 -0.73 -2.98 -3.85
N SER A 24 -1.21 -4.21 -4.04
CA SER A 24 -0.60 -5.41 -3.45
C SER A 24 0.88 -5.56 -3.84
N GLY A 25 1.22 -5.43 -5.13
CA GLY A 25 2.61 -5.48 -5.60
C GLY A 25 3.49 -4.42 -4.94
N SER A 26 2.99 -3.18 -4.82
CA SER A 26 3.74 -2.12 -4.15
C SER A 26 3.94 -2.35 -2.66
N LEU A 27 2.97 -2.97 -1.96
CA LEU A 27 3.09 -3.34 -0.55
C LEU A 27 4.11 -4.46 -0.37
N LEU A 28 4.03 -5.51 -1.19
CA LEU A 28 4.95 -6.64 -1.13
C LEU A 28 6.39 -6.22 -1.45
N ILE A 29 6.60 -5.47 -2.54
CA ILE A 29 7.92 -4.95 -2.90
C ILE A 29 8.40 -3.97 -1.84
N GLY A 30 7.57 -2.98 -1.48
CA GLY A 30 7.91 -1.97 -0.49
C GLY A 30 8.28 -2.55 0.87
N SER A 31 7.67 -3.66 1.27
CA SER A 31 7.97 -4.34 2.54
C SER A 31 9.43 -4.75 2.67
N LEU A 32 10.14 -5.03 1.56
CA LEU A 32 11.56 -5.40 1.58
C LEU A 32 12.46 -4.29 2.15
N ALA A 33 12.01 -3.02 2.15
CA ALA A 33 12.75 -1.94 2.81
C ALA A 33 12.90 -2.16 4.32
N PHE A 34 11.96 -2.85 4.96
CA PHE A 34 12.03 -3.14 6.39
C PHE A 34 13.19 -4.10 6.73
N VAL A 35 13.61 -4.95 5.79
CA VAL A 35 14.82 -5.77 5.96
C VAL A 35 16.06 -4.88 6.03
N LEU A 36 16.12 -3.83 5.20
CA LEU A 36 17.23 -2.87 5.24
C LEU A 36 17.24 -2.05 6.53
N PHE A 37 16.06 -1.70 7.05
CA PHE A 37 15.96 -1.00 8.33
C PHE A 37 16.38 -1.87 9.52
N ALA A 38 16.13 -3.18 9.46
CA ALA A 38 16.60 -4.13 10.47
C ALA A 38 18.13 -4.29 10.53
N ILE A 39 18.88 -3.78 9.55
CA ILE A 39 20.37 -3.78 9.60
C ILE A 39 20.90 -2.64 10.48
N GLU A 40 20.10 -1.62 10.76
CA GLU A 40 20.42 -0.48 11.64
C GLU A 40 21.66 0.35 11.23
N SER A 41 22.15 0.20 10.00
CA SER A 41 23.25 1.02 9.46
C SER A 41 22.74 2.31 8.80
N LYS A 42 23.53 3.38 8.85
CA LYS A 42 23.17 4.65 8.17
C LYS A 42 22.91 4.45 6.67
N ALA A 43 23.72 3.64 6.01
CA ALA A 43 23.59 3.36 4.58
C ALA A 43 22.32 2.55 4.28
N SER A 44 22.03 1.51 5.07
CA SER A 44 20.83 0.69 4.87
C SER A 44 19.54 1.49 5.14
N ILE A 45 19.54 2.37 6.14
CA ILE A 45 18.42 3.30 6.39
C ILE A 45 18.22 4.27 5.23
N ALA A 46 19.30 4.85 4.68
CA ALA A 46 19.19 5.75 3.54
C ALA A 46 18.61 5.05 2.30
N VAL A 47 19.14 3.86 1.96
CA VAL A 47 18.67 3.07 0.81
C VAL A 47 17.23 2.59 1.03
N GLY A 48 16.92 2.06 2.22
CA GLY A 48 15.58 1.63 2.57
C GLY A 48 14.55 2.76 2.51
N SER A 49 14.95 3.97 2.93
CA SER A 49 14.10 5.17 2.85
C SER A 49 13.78 5.53 1.41
N ILE A 50 14.78 5.55 0.52
CA ILE A 50 14.58 5.80 -0.91
C ILE A 50 13.63 4.75 -1.50
N PHE A 51 13.80 3.48 -1.10
CA PHE A 51 12.99 2.37 -1.61
C PHE A 51 11.52 2.45 -1.13
N ILE A 52 11.29 2.64 0.17
CA ILE A 52 9.93 2.70 0.75
C ILE A 52 9.18 3.96 0.27
N PHE A 53 9.82 5.13 0.26
CA PHE A 53 9.17 6.38 -0.19
C PHE A 53 9.13 6.50 -1.72
N GLY A 54 10.02 5.81 -2.42
CA GLY A 54 10.04 5.73 -3.89
C GLY A 54 8.92 4.83 -4.39
N ILE A 55 8.96 3.55 -4.00
CA ILE A 55 8.13 2.48 -4.58
C ILE A 55 7.02 2.07 -3.60
N GLY A 56 7.36 1.89 -2.32
CA GLY A 56 6.45 1.31 -1.32
C GLY A 56 5.28 2.21 -0.88
N TRP A 57 5.33 3.52 -1.10
CA TRP A 57 4.33 4.48 -0.60
C TRP A 57 3.50 5.18 -1.68
N SER A 58 3.57 4.70 -2.92
CA SER A 58 2.82 5.30 -4.03
C SER A 58 1.38 4.80 -4.15
N TRP A 59 1.01 3.73 -3.44
CA TRP A 59 -0.29 3.07 -3.51
C TRP A 59 -1.53 3.83 -3.06
N PRO A 60 -1.50 4.82 -2.13
CA PRO A 60 -2.75 5.38 -1.58
C PRO A 60 -3.68 5.97 -2.65
N GLY A 61 -3.12 6.59 -3.69
CA GLY A 61 -3.92 7.14 -4.79
C GLY A 61 -4.61 6.06 -5.64
N LEU A 62 -3.89 4.98 -5.96
CA LEU A 62 -4.43 3.86 -6.72
C LEU A 62 -5.50 3.10 -5.93
N ALA A 63 -5.28 2.91 -4.62
CA ALA A 63 -6.24 2.28 -3.75
C ALA A 63 -7.54 3.08 -3.68
N LEU A 64 -7.44 4.41 -3.50
CA LEU A 64 -8.60 5.30 -3.49
C LEU A 64 -9.38 5.25 -4.82
N LEU A 65 -8.68 5.31 -5.95
CA LEU A 65 -9.28 5.20 -7.26
C LEU A 65 -10.03 3.87 -7.43
N GLY A 66 -9.40 2.75 -7.07
CA GLY A 66 -10.03 1.43 -7.14
C GLY A 66 -11.27 1.29 -6.24
N ILE A 67 -11.25 1.89 -5.04
CA ILE A 67 -12.41 1.91 -4.12
C ILE A 67 -13.59 2.65 -4.76
N ILE A 68 -13.34 3.84 -5.32
CA ILE A 68 -14.36 4.66 -5.97
C ILE A 68 -14.90 3.96 -7.23
N GLU A 69 -14.02 3.37 -8.04
CA GLU A 69 -14.41 2.63 -9.25
C GLU A 69 -15.32 1.44 -8.93
N GLN A 70 -15.11 0.78 -7.78
CA GLN A 70 -15.85 -0.42 -7.35
C GLN A 70 -17.12 -0.11 -6.54
N HIS A 71 -17.20 1.04 -5.88
CA HIS A 71 -18.34 1.47 -5.04
C HIS A 71 -18.92 2.80 -5.55
N ARG A 72 -19.38 2.81 -6.81
CA ARG A 72 -19.84 4.04 -7.48
C ARG A 72 -21.11 4.63 -6.89
N ASP A 73 -21.96 3.80 -6.30
CA ASP A 73 -23.23 4.23 -5.72
C ASP A 73 -23.01 5.01 -4.41
N GLU A 74 -22.00 4.60 -3.62
CA GLU A 74 -21.72 5.15 -2.28
C GLU A 74 -20.21 5.33 -2.03
N PRO A 75 -19.48 6.12 -2.85
CA PRO A 75 -18.03 6.24 -2.75
C PRO A 75 -17.57 6.91 -1.45
N GLY A 76 -18.39 7.81 -0.90
CA GLY A 76 -18.09 8.48 0.37
C GLY A 76 -18.05 7.52 1.55
N GLU A 77 -19.00 6.58 1.62
CA GLU A 77 -19.07 5.59 2.70
C GLU A 77 -17.90 4.60 2.62
N ALA A 78 -17.67 4.02 1.44
CA ALA A 78 -16.59 3.06 1.24
C ALA A 78 -15.22 3.66 1.58
N THR A 79 -14.97 4.91 1.15
CA THR A 79 -13.73 5.60 1.48
C THR A 79 -13.62 5.98 2.95
N ALA A 80 -14.72 6.39 3.60
CA ALA A 80 -14.73 6.69 5.03
C ALA A 80 -14.39 5.45 5.88
N ILE A 81 -14.92 4.27 5.55
CA ILE A 81 -14.61 3.00 6.23
C ILE A 81 -13.12 2.67 6.12
N VAL A 82 -12.56 2.74 4.89
CA VAL A 82 -11.14 2.44 4.64
C VAL A 82 -10.24 3.45 5.36
N GLN A 83 -10.55 4.75 5.27
CA GLN A 83 -9.76 5.79 5.91
C GLN A 83 -9.79 5.67 7.43
N THR A 84 -10.95 5.35 8.02
CA THR A 84 -11.07 5.11 9.46
C THR A 84 -10.15 3.97 9.89
N SER A 85 -10.14 2.87 9.14
CA SER A 85 -9.25 1.73 9.40
C SER A 85 -7.76 2.11 9.32
N ILE A 86 -7.37 2.91 8.31
CA ILE A 86 -6.00 3.41 8.16
C ILE A 86 -5.61 4.31 9.34
N ARG A 87 -6.51 5.18 9.80
CA ARG A 87 -6.25 6.09 10.94
C ARG A 87 -6.08 5.31 12.25
N ILE A 88 -6.92 4.30 12.48
CA ILE A 88 -6.79 3.40 13.63
C ILE A 88 -5.43 2.72 13.61
N GLY A 89 -5.04 2.14 12.47
CA GLY A 89 -3.72 1.53 12.30
C GLY A 89 -2.57 2.51 12.57
N ALA A 90 -2.66 3.73 12.04
CA ALA A 90 -1.66 4.77 12.24
C ALA A 90 -1.55 5.24 13.71
N MET A 91 -2.64 5.15 14.49
CA MET A 91 -2.63 5.46 15.91
C MET A 91 -1.92 4.37 16.72
N PHE A 92 -2.20 3.10 16.45
CA PHE A 92 -1.67 1.98 17.23
C PHE A 92 -0.28 1.50 16.79
N ALA A 93 0.09 1.70 15.52
CA ALA A 93 1.36 1.21 14.99
C ALA A 93 2.61 1.79 15.70
N PRO A 94 2.72 3.11 15.98
CA PRO A 94 3.88 3.65 16.70
C PRO A 94 4.00 3.11 18.12
N LEU A 95 2.87 2.90 18.81
CA LEU A 95 2.85 2.32 20.16
C LEU A 95 3.36 0.87 20.12
N GLY A 96 2.83 0.05 19.21
CA GLY A 96 3.28 -1.34 19.05
C GLY A 96 4.76 -1.42 18.66
N PHE A 97 5.19 -0.58 17.71
CA PHE A 97 6.58 -0.50 17.29
C PHE A 97 7.51 -0.13 18.46
N GLY A 98 7.15 0.92 19.21
CA GLY A 98 7.93 1.39 20.36
C GLY A 98 8.06 0.34 21.45
N LEU A 99 6.97 -0.36 21.80
CA LEU A 99 6.99 -1.43 22.80
C LEU A 99 7.92 -2.59 22.40
N ILE A 100 7.89 -2.99 21.12
CA ILE A 100 8.78 -4.05 20.61
C ILE A 100 10.24 -3.57 20.60
N ALA A 101 10.47 -2.32 20.19
CA ALA A 101 11.81 -1.74 20.14
C ALA A 101 12.44 -1.63 21.54
N ASP A 102 11.65 -1.26 22.55
CA ASP A 102 12.08 -1.15 23.95
C ASP A 102 12.32 -2.52 24.59
N SER A 103 11.47 -3.50 24.30
CA SER A 103 11.55 -4.84 24.91
C SER A 103 12.59 -5.76 24.27
N PHE A 104 12.85 -5.61 22.96
CA PHE A 104 13.72 -6.51 22.20
C PHE A 104 14.87 -5.77 21.52
N ASN A 105 14.56 -4.91 20.55
CA ASN A 105 15.42 -3.93 19.84
C ASN A 105 14.72 -3.44 18.56
N TYR A 106 15.33 -2.45 17.90
CA TYR A 106 14.81 -1.90 16.64
C TYR A 106 14.75 -2.92 15.50
N SER A 107 15.73 -3.83 15.37
CA SER A 107 15.73 -4.89 14.36
C SER A 107 14.44 -5.72 14.41
N TYR A 108 14.02 -6.19 15.59
CA TYR A 108 12.77 -6.93 15.74
C TYR A 108 11.54 -6.09 15.41
N ALA A 109 11.51 -4.82 15.81
CA ALA A 109 10.40 -3.91 15.48
C ALA A 109 10.24 -3.72 13.95
N TRP A 110 11.37 -3.62 13.23
CA TRP A 110 11.37 -3.58 11.76
C TRP A 110 10.91 -4.89 11.12
N LEU A 111 11.32 -6.04 11.64
CA LEU A 111 10.87 -7.35 11.15
C LEU A 111 9.37 -7.58 11.42
N CYS A 112 8.84 -7.14 12.55
CA CYS A 112 7.39 -7.17 12.79
C CYS A 112 6.63 -6.28 11.80
N SER A 113 7.22 -5.14 11.43
CA SER A 113 6.66 -4.24 10.40
C SER A 113 6.69 -4.88 9.01
N LEU A 114 7.77 -5.61 8.66
CA LEU A 114 7.87 -6.43 7.46
C LEU A 114 6.71 -7.43 7.38
N VAL A 115 6.51 -8.24 8.42
CA VAL A 115 5.44 -9.25 8.45
C VAL A 115 4.07 -8.60 8.32
N SER A 116 3.83 -7.49 9.02
CA SER A 116 2.57 -6.75 8.94
C SER A 116 2.30 -6.22 7.52
N ALA A 117 3.31 -5.68 6.85
CA ALA A 117 3.21 -5.19 5.48
C ALA A 117 2.99 -6.32 4.47
N LEU A 118 3.66 -7.47 4.65
CA LEU A 118 3.46 -8.67 3.83
C LEU A 118 2.04 -9.21 3.97
N LEU A 119 1.51 -9.28 5.20
CA LEU A 119 0.12 -9.68 5.45
C LEU A 119 -0.87 -8.72 4.79
N GLY A 120 -0.64 -7.40 4.88
CA GLY A 120 -1.45 -6.40 4.20
C GLY A 120 -1.42 -6.56 2.68
N GLY A 121 -0.23 -6.76 2.09
CA GLY A 121 -0.07 -7.01 0.66
C GLY A 121 -0.75 -8.31 0.22
N PHE A 122 -0.68 -9.36 1.03
CA PHE A 122 -1.33 -10.65 0.78
C PHE A 122 -2.85 -10.55 0.88
N PHE A 123 -3.40 -9.89 1.90
CA PHE A 123 -4.84 -9.68 2.02
C PHE A 123 -5.38 -8.80 0.88
N MET A 124 -4.63 -7.79 0.46
CA MET A 124 -4.97 -6.99 -0.73
C MET A 124 -4.98 -7.85 -2.00
N PHE A 125 -4.01 -8.75 -2.15
CA PHE A 125 -3.98 -9.69 -3.27
C PHE A 125 -5.21 -10.60 -3.27
N LEU A 126 -5.55 -11.19 -2.13
CA LEU A 126 -6.74 -12.02 -1.98
C LEU A 126 -8.02 -11.22 -2.26
N ALA A 127 -8.12 -9.97 -1.78
CA ALA A 127 -9.25 -9.09 -2.07
C ALA A 127 -9.36 -8.80 -3.57
N SER A 128 -8.24 -8.54 -4.26
CA SER A 128 -8.22 -8.29 -5.72
C SER A 128 -8.78 -9.47 -6.52
N SER A 129 -8.61 -10.71 -6.03
CA SER A 129 -9.15 -11.90 -6.69
C SER A 129 -10.68 -11.99 -6.65
N ARG A 130 -11.33 -11.25 -5.73
CA ARG A 130 -12.79 -11.22 -5.57
C ARG A 130 -13.48 -10.17 -6.43
N TYR A 131 -12.74 -9.18 -6.93
CA TYR A 131 -13.28 -8.10 -7.75
C TYR A 131 -12.82 -8.30 -9.21
N PRO A 132 -13.66 -8.88 -10.08
CA PRO A 132 -13.32 -8.99 -11.49
C PRO A 132 -13.18 -7.59 -12.10
N ASN A 133 -12.13 -7.42 -12.89
CA ASN A 133 -11.75 -6.21 -13.63
C ASN A 133 -13.00 -5.44 -14.15
N PRO A 134 -13.08 -4.10 -14.03
CA PRO A 134 -14.20 -3.34 -14.55
C PRO A 134 -14.46 -3.73 -16.01
N ARG A 135 -15.59 -4.39 -16.26
CA ARG A 135 -15.99 -4.73 -17.63
C ARG A 135 -16.22 -3.42 -18.38
N ILE A 136 -15.59 -3.34 -19.55
CA ILE A 136 -15.81 -2.34 -20.59
C ILE A 136 -17.33 -2.07 -20.73
N PRO A 137 -17.83 -0.84 -20.50
CA PRO A 137 -19.09 -0.43 -21.10
C PRO A 137 -18.88 -0.51 -22.61
N ARG A 138 -19.55 -1.46 -23.25
CA ARG A 138 -19.53 -1.66 -24.70
C ARG A 138 -20.27 -0.48 -25.34
N ILE A 139 -19.67 0.70 -25.38
CA ILE A 139 -20.22 1.88 -26.05
C ILE A 139 -19.18 2.37 -27.04
N MET A 140 -19.18 1.75 -28.22
CA MET A 140 -18.93 2.38 -29.53
C MET A 140 -19.04 1.27 -30.59
N SER A 141 -20.29 0.90 -30.86
CA SER A 141 -20.71 0.36 -32.15
C SER A 141 -21.97 1.12 -32.55
N LEU A 142 -21.79 2.39 -32.91
CA LEU A 142 -22.72 3.18 -33.70
C LEU A 142 -21.90 3.81 -34.82
#